data_AF-A0A1W9PTE6-F1
#
_entry.id   AF-A0A1W9PTE6-F1
#
_cell.length_a   1.000
_cell.length_b   1.000
_cell.length_c   1.000
_cell.angle_alpha   90.00
_cell.angle_beta   90.00
_cell.angle_gamma   90.00
#
_symmetry.space_group_name_H-M   'P 1'
#
loop_
_entity.id
_entity.type
_entity.pdbx_description
1 polymer ?
#
loop_
_entity_poly.entity_id
_entity_poly.type
_entity_poly.pdbx_seq_one_letter_code
_entity_poly.pdbx_strand_id
1 'polypeptide(L)'
;MDYHNHLNSAEDLVTSYEETRAGFINMALEKNRESTPYIAEAKAVKELALQFSTPKELMASKDLHLSLLTAAGISEKANAYLTDQDREKAIQAFIKNFLEPAGSNFVDELVFRFLLIRGGSLSGKMRNIAGRLAERKVTRTLIANLSVSGIPFSWLEKDTLAWISGDKNNSDIELHTRGLHWKNDDKNRVLIYNLTVPFVGNKGNNVDLCLFDTLPENIILKGSKTKESV
;
A
#
# COMPACT_ATOMS: atom_id res chain seq x y z
N MET A 1 -35.48 8.47 0.02
CA MET A 1 -34.17 7.77 0.03
C MET A 1 -33.14 8.70 0.65
N ASP A 2 -32.24 8.16 1.46
CA ASP A 2 -31.26 8.91 2.25
C ASP A 2 -30.33 9.81 1.41
N TYR A 3 -30.04 9.41 0.16
CA TYR A 3 -29.16 10.19 -0.71
C TYR A 3 -29.71 11.57 -1.12
N HIS A 4 -31.03 11.77 -1.12
CA HIS A 4 -31.63 13.08 -1.45
C HIS A 4 -31.31 14.17 -0.42
N ASN A 5 -30.78 13.80 0.75
CA ASN A 5 -30.29 14.76 1.73
C ASN A 5 -29.04 15.51 1.26
N HIS A 6 -28.32 14.99 0.26
CA HIS A 6 -27.07 15.56 -0.24
C HIS A 6 -26.90 15.50 -1.77
N LEU A 7 -27.83 14.89 -2.52
CA LEU A 7 -27.82 14.84 -3.98
C LEU A 7 -29.18 15.30 -4.55
N ASN A 8 -29.16 16.38 -5.33
CA ASN A 8 -30.32 16.92 -6.03
C ASN A 8 -30.31 16.53 -7.52
N SER A 9 -29.12 16.31 -8.09
CA SER A 9 -28.94 15.97 -9.50
C SER A 9 -27.73 15.04 -9.71
N ALA A 10 -27.58 14.50 -10.92
CA ALA A 10 -26.42 13.69 -11.29
C ALA A 10 -25.11 14.52 -11.27
N GLU A 11 -25.19 15.81 -11.56
CA GLU A 11 -24.06 16.74 -11.51
C GLU A 11 -23.44 16.86 -10.10
N ASP A 12 -24.21 16.66 -9.03
CA ASP A 12 -23.70 16.71 -7.65
C ASP A 12 -22.70 15.56 -7.34
N LEU A 13 -22.68 14.51 -8.17
CA LEU A 13 -21.72 13.40 -8.08
C LEU A 13 -20.43 13.65 -8.87
N VAL A 14 -20.35 14.72 -9.67
CA VAL A 14 -19.21 14.99 -10.54
C VAL A 14 -18.14 15.76 -9.75
N THR A 15 -16.93 15.18 -9.67
CA THR A 15 -15.78 15.84 -9.04
C THR A 15 -15.43 17.13 -9.77
N SER A 16 -15.29 18.24 -9.04
CA SER A 16 -14.89 19.51 -9.63
C SER A 16 -13.45 19.49 -10.15
N TYR A 17 -13.12 20.46 -11.00
CA TYR A 17 -11.76 20.67 -11.47
C TYR A 17 -10.81 20.97 -10.30
N GLU A 18 -11.24 21.80 -9.36
CA GLU A 18 -10.44 22.24 -8.22
C GLU A 18 -10.07 21.05 -7.32
N GLU A 19 -11.02 20.16 -7.03
CA GLU A 19 -10.78 18.95 -6.25
C GLU A 19 -9.88 17.96 -6.99
N THR A 20 -10.08 17.80 -8.31
CA THR A 20 -9.21 16.98 -9.15
C THR A 20 -7.77 17.50 -9.13
N ARG A 21 -7.58 18.82 -9.34
CA ARG A 21 -6.28 19.50 -9.29
C ARG A 21 -5.63 19.34 -7.92
N ALA A 22 -6.37 19.57 -6.84
CA ALA A 22 -5.87 19.41 -5.48
C ALA A 22 -5.41 17.98 -5.21
N GLY A 23 -6.19 16.99 -5.65
CA GLY A 23 -5.83 15.57 -5.56
C GLY A 23 -4.51 15.24 -6.26
N PHE A 24 -4.31 15.73 -7.48
CA PHE A 24 -3.04 15.54 -8.21
C PHE A 24 -1.85 16.17 -7.49
N ILE A 25 -1.99 17.40 -6.99
CA ILE A 25 -0.93 18.10 -6.27
C ILE A 25 -0.55 17.35 -4.99
N ASN A 26 -1.54 16.97 -4.19
CA ASN A 26 -1.31 16.22 -2.95
C ASN A 26 -0.63 14.88 -3.23
N MET A 27 -1.02 14.19 -4.30
CA MET A 27 -0.37 12.92 -4.65
C MET A 27 1.04 13.06 -5.19
N ALA A 28 1.36 14.17 -5.87
CA ALA A 28 2.72 14.48 -6.26
C ALA A 28 3.62 14.76 -5.04
N LEU A 29 3.13 15.52 -4.05
CA LEU A 29 3.85 15.78 -2.80
C LEU A 29 4.14 14.49 -2.04
N GLU A 30 3.13 13.64 -1.88
CA GLU A 30 3.30 12.35 -1.19
C GLU A 30 4.23 11.42 -1.97
N LYS A 31 4.17 11.41 -3.31
CA LYS A 31 5.11 10.64 -4.15
C LYS A 31 6.55 11.09 -3.93
N ASN A 32 6.80 12.40 -3.77
CA ASN A 32 8.14 12.91 -3.47
C ASN A 32 8.61 12.51 -2.08
N ARG A 33 7.72 12.50 -1.08
CA ARG A 33 8.05 11.98 0.26
C ARG A 33 8.45 10.51 0.19
N GLU A 34 7.63 9.70 -0.49
CA GLU A 34 7.78 8.25 -0.63
C GLU A 34 8.93 7.82 -1.55
N SER A 35 9.44 8.71 -2.42
CA SER A 35 10.57 8.40 -3.30
C SER A 35 11.93 8.42 -2.59
N THR A 36 12.03 9.10 -1.44
CA THR A 36 13.26 9.20 -0.63
C THR A 36 14.01 7.87 -0.44
N PRO A 37 13.37 6.78 0.04
CA PRO A 37 14.05 5.49 0.20
C PRO A 37 14.55 4.91 -1.13
N TYR A 38 13.85 5.12 -2.24
CA TYR A 38 14.27 4.60 -3.56
C TYR A 38 15.54 5.30 -4.06
N ILE A 39 15.66 6.60 -3.80
CA ILE A 39 16.88 7.35 -4.12
C ILE A 39 18.04 6.92 -3.20
N ALA A 40 17.76 6.66 -1.93
CA ALA A 40 18.78 6.15 -0.99
C ALA A 40 19.29 4.76 -1.40
N GLU A 41 18.40 3.84 -1.78
CA GLU A 41 18.75 2.53 -2.33
C GLU A 41 19.64 2.67 -3.56
N ALA A 42 19.28 3.53 -4.52
CA ALA A 42 20.08 3.74 -5.73
C ALA A 42 21.48 4.29 -5.44
N LYS A 43 21.61 5.18 -4.45
CA LYS A 43 22.93 5.66 -3.98
C LYS A 43 23.75 4.52 -3.38
N ALA A 44 23.14 3.66 -2.56
CA ALA A 44 23.83 2.49 -2.01
C ALA A 44 24.26 1.50 -3.12
N VAL A 45 23.42 1.27 -4.12
CA VAL A 45 23.78 0.45 -5.30
C VAL A 45 24.98 1.05 -6.03
N LYS A 46 25.01 2.38 -6.21
CA LYS A 46 26.15 3.08 -6.83
C LYS A 46 27.44 2.84 -6.05
N GLU A 47 27.45 3.08 -4.74
CA GLU A 47 28.63 2.90 -3.89
C GLU A 47 29.14 1.44 -3.90
N LEU A 48 28.23 0.47 -3.90
CA LEU A 48 28.60 -0.95 -4.03
C LEU A 48 29.19 -1.27 -5.40
N ALA A 49 28.59 -0.75 -6.48
CA ALA A 49 29.04 -1.01 -7.84
C ALA A 49 30.40 -0.36 -8.18
N LEU A 50 30.73 0.77 -7.54
CA LEU A 50 32.02 1.46 -7.71
C LEU A 50 33.22 0.66 -7.21
N GLN A 51 33.01 -0.40 -6.42
CA GLN A 51 34.07 -1.30 -5.95
C GLN A 51 34.59 -2.23 -7.05
N PHE A 52 33.90 -2.31 -8.19
CA PHE A 52 34.21 -3.20 -9.29
C PHE A 52 34.79 -2.42 -10.47
N SER A 53 35.79 -2.98 -11.12
CA SER A 53 36.46 -2.33 -12.26
C SER A 53 35.80 -2.66 -13.59
N THR A 54 35.08 -3.79 -13.66
CA THR A 54 34.41 -4.23 -14.89
C THR A 54 32.98 -4.71 -14.64
N PRO A 55 32.08 -4.59 -15.64
CA PRO A 55 30.70 -5.06 -15.52
C PRO A 55 30.57 -6.55 -15.14
N LYS A 56 31.49 -7.40 -15.61
CA LYS A 56 31.45 -8.84 -15.35
C LYS A 56 31.69 -9.19 -13.89
N GLU A 57 32.52 -8.41 -13.20
CA GLU A 57 32.83 -8.63 -11.79
C GLU A 57 31.61 -8.42 -10.89
N LEU A 58 30.63 -7.61 -11.33
CA LEU A 58 29.39 -7.39 -10.58
C LEU A 58 28.62 -8.69 -10.29
N MET A 59 28.72 -9.71 -11.15
CA MET A 59 28.04 -10.99 -10.93
C MET A 59 28.56 -11.76 -9.71
N ALA A 60 29.81 -11.51 -9.30
CA ALA A 60 30.37 -12.15 -8.11
C ALA A 60 29.82 -11.57 -6.80
N SER A 61 29.20 -10.39 -6.86
CA SER A 61 28.66 -9.70 -5.69
C SER A 61 27.28 -10.23 -5.31
N LYS A 62 27.21 -10.93 -4.16
CA LYS A 62 25.92 -11.34 -3.57
C LYS A 62 25.08 -10.14 -3.17
N ASP A 63 25.72 -9.06 -2.73
CA ASP A 63 25.03 -7.84 -2.26
C ASP A 63 24.36 -7.07 -3.40
N LEU A 64 24.90 -7.18 -4.62
CA LEU A 64 24.31 -6.56 -5.82
C LEU A 64 23.32 -7.45 -6.57
N HIS A 65 23.21 -8.74 -6.25
CA HIS A 65 22.43 -9.69 -7.04
C HIS A 65 20.98 -9.23 -7.27
N LEU A 66 20.28 -8.80 -6.21
CA LEU A 66 18.91 -8.31 -6.32
C LEU A 66 18.80 -7.01 -7.12
N SER A 67 19.77 -6.11 -6.96
CA SER A 67 19.82 -4.83 -7.68
C SER A 67 20.10 -5.04 -9.17
N LEU A 68 20.95 -6.01 -9.51
CA LEU A 68 21.22 -6.43 -10.89
C LEU A 68 19.97 -7.04 -11.54
N LEU A 69 19.25 -7.92 -10.85
CA LEU A 69 17.97 -8.45 -11.35
C LEU A 69 16.95 -7.34 -11.58
N THR A 70 16.85 -6.40 -10.64
CA THR A 70 15.95 -5.26 -10.77
C THR A 70 16.32 -4.41 -11.98
N ALA A 71 17.60 -4.06 -12.15
CA ALA A 71 18.08 -3.27 -13.29
C ALA A 71 17.96 -4.02 -14.63
N ALA A 72 18.03 -5.36 -14.61
CA ALA A 72 17.73 -6.23 -15.75
C ALA A 72 16.24 -6.25 -16.15
N GLY A 73 15.38 -5.53 -15.44
CA GLY A 73 13.95 -5.43 -15.73
C GLY A 73 13.07 -6.43 -14.99
N ILE A 74 13.63 -7.20 -14.05
CA ILE A 74 12.87 -8.19 -13.29
C ILE A 74 12.22 -7.53 -12.07
N SER A 75 10.91 -7.36 -12.12
CA SER A 75 10.12 -6.91 -10.95
C SER A 75 10.05 -7.97 -9.86
N GLU A 76 9.75 -7.57 -8.62
CA GLU A 76 9.52 -8.51 -7.49
C GLU A 76 8.46 -9.58 -7.83
N LYS A 77 7.38 -9.19 -8.53
CA LYS A 77 6.34 -10.12 -8.97
C LYS A 77 6.84 -11.12 -9.99
N ALA A 78 7.62 -10.66 -10.98
CA ALA A 78 8.19 -11.54 -11.99
C ALA A 78 9.21 -12.50 -11.37
N ASN A 79 10.04 -12.01 -10.45
CA ASN A 79 11.09 -12.79 -9.79
C ASN A 79 10.55 -14.04 -9.07
N ALA A 80 9.32 -14.00 -8.56
CA ALA A 80 8.67 -15.13 -7.90
C ALA A 80 8.39 -16.33 -8.83
N TYR A 81 8.39 -16.13 -10.15
CA TYR A 81 8.13 -17.17 -11.16
C TYR A 81 9.40 -17.68 -11.85
N LEU A 82 10.57 -17.10 -11.54
CA LEU A 82 11.83 -17.43 -12.20
C LEU A 82 12.61 -18.50 -11.44
N THR A 83 13.30 -19.36 -12.18
CA THR A 83 14.33 -20.23 -11.61
C THR A 83 15.62 -19.46 -11.38
N ASP A 84 16.56 -20.01 -10.61
CA ASP A 84 17.90 -19.42 -10.45
C ASP A 84 18.63 -19.31 -11.79
N GLN A 85 18.41 -20.26 -12.71
CA GLN A 85 18.99 -20.22 -14.04
C GLN A 85 18.42 -19.06 -14.89
N ASP A 86 17.12 -18.77 -14.76
CA ASP A 86 16.51 -17.64 -15.48
C ASP A 86 17.01 -16.30 -14.95
N ARG A 87 17.16 -16.18 -13.63
CA ARG A 87 17.74 -15.00 -12.96
C ARG A 87 19.16 -14.74 -13.44
N GLU A 88 20.00 -15.77 -13.45
CA GLU A 88 21.38 -15.68 -13.90
C GLU A 88 21.45 -15.27 -15.38
N LYS A 89 20.64 -15.89 -16.25
CA LYS A 89 20.55 -15.51 -17.67
C LYS A 89 20.12 -14.06 -17.86
N ALA A 90 19.17 -13.58 -17.07
CA ALA A 90 18.71 -12.19 -17.13
C ALA A 90 19.83 -11.21 -16.78
N ILE A 91 20.59 -11.48 -15.71
CA ILE A 91 21.75 -10.66 -15.32
C ILE A 91 22.83 -10.69 -16.40
N GLN A 92 23.17 -11.88 -16.92
CA GLN A 92 24.19 -12.01 -17.97
C GLN A 92 23.81 -11.26 -19.24
N ALA A 93 22.56 -11.38 -19.68
CA ALA A 93 22.05 -10.63 -20.81
C ALA A 93 22.06 -9.12 -20.55
N PHE A 94 21.72 -8.70 -19.33
CA PHE A 94 21.74 -7.30 -18.93
C PHE A 94 23.16 -6.71 -18.96
N ILE A 95 24.14 -7.43 -18.40
CA ILE A 95 25.55 -7.02 -18.43
C ILE A 95 26.03 -6.90 -19.87
N LYS A 96 25.87 -7.96 -20.68
CA LYS A 96 26.37 -8.03 -22.05
C LYS A 96 25.77 -6.95 -22.96
N ASN A 97 24.48 -6.70 -22.83
CA ASN A 97 23.76 -5.85 -23.77
C ASN A 97 23.71 -4.38 -23.37
N PHE A 98 24.00 -4.05 -22.10
CA PHE A 98 23.85 -2.68 -21.60
C PHE A 98 25.05 -2.20 -20.78
N LEU A 99 25.53 -2.98 -19.82
CA LEU A 99 26.64 -2.54 -18.96
C LEU A 99 28.00 -2.58 -19.68
N GLU A 100 28.29 -3.63 -20.46
CA GLU A 100 29.50 -3.70 -21.27
C GLU A 100 29.57 -2.58 -22.34
N PRO A 101 28.50 -2.33 -23.13
CA PRO A 101 28.48 -1.23 -24.08
C PRO A 101 28.61 0.17 -23.45
N ALA A 102 28.21 0.33 -22.18
CA ALA A 102 28.34 1.60 -21.46
C ALA A 102 29.80 1.95 -21.08
N GLY A 103 30.74 1.00 -21.20
CA GLY A 103 32.16 1.25 -20.94
C GLY A 103 32.41 1.77 -19.53
N SER A 104 33.15 2.87 -19.40
CA SER A 104 33.46 3.52 -18.11
C SER A 104 32.22 4.00 -17.34
N ASN A 105 31.08 4.13 -18.01
CA ASN A 105 29.84 4.65 -17.43
C ASN A 105 28.90 3.52 -16.97
N PHE A 106 29.35 2.27 -16.94
CA PHE A 106 28.50 1.12 -16.61
C PHE A 106 27.82 1.22 -15.24
N VAL A 107 28.46 1.88 -14.27
CA VAL A 107 27.86 2.10 -12.95
C VAL A 107 26.65 3.04 -13.04
N ASP A 108 26.75 4.11 -13.82
CA ASP A 108 25.62 5.02 -14.02
C ASP A 108 24.51 4.34 -14.84
N GLU A 109 24.87 3.55 -15.86
CA GLU A 109 23.90 2.75 -16.63
C GLU A 109 23.13 1.76 -15.73
N LEU A 110 23.83 1.09 -14.81
CA LEU A 110 23.22 0.23 -13.78
C LEU A 110 22.23 1.01 -12.92
N VAL A 111 22.67 2.15 -12.37
CA VAL A 111 21.85 2.97 -11.45
C VAL A 111 20.62 3.56 -12.15
N PHE A 112 20.77 4.05 -13.39
CA PHE A 112 19.65 4.61 -14.15
C PHE A 112 18.59 3.56 -14.45
N ARG A 113 19.00 2.35 -14.86
CA ARG A 113 18.04 1.27 -15.10
C ARG A 113 17.42 0.74 -13.83
N PHE A 114 18.19 0.63 -12.75
CA PHE A 114 17.67 0.30 -11.44
C PHE A 114 16.56 1.29 -11.04
N LEU A 115 16.82 2.60 -11.13
CA LEU A 115 15.84 3.65 -10.82
C LEU A 115 14.63 3.62 -11.75
N LEU A 116 14.82 3.36 -13.05
CA LEU A 116 13.73 3.27 -14.02
C LEU A 116 12.73 2.16 -13.65
N ILE A 117 13.24 0.99 -13.27
CA ILE A 117 12.40 -0.15 -12.87
C ILE A 117 11.79 0.07 -11.48
N ARG A 118 12.57 0.58 -10.52
CA ARG A 118 12.07 0.96 -9.18
C ARG A 118 10.99 2.06 -9.24
N GLY A 119 11.02 2.92 -10.25
CA GLY A 119 9.95 3.90 -10.53
C GLY A 119 8.59 3.24 -10.77
N GLY A 120 8.57 2.05 -11.39
CA GLY A 120 7.38 1.21 -11.50
C GLY A 120 6.88 0.73 -10.14
N SER A 121 7.78 0.26 -9.27
CA SER A 121 7.44 -0.17 -7.90
C SER A 121 6.88 0.98 -7.06
N LEU A 122 7.51 2.17 -7.10
CA LEU A 122 6.98 3.37 -6.42
C LEU A 122 5.58 3.71 -6.94
N SER A 123 5.37 3.66 -8.26
CA SER A 123 4.05 3.93 -8.84
C SER A 123 2.99 2.93 -8.36
N GLY A 124 3.34 1.65 -8.22
CA GLY A 124 2.48 0.64 -7.58
C GLY A 124 2.16 0.96 -6.13
N LYS A 125 3.18 1.35 -5.34
CA LYS A 125 3.03 1.77 -3.93
C LYS A 125 2.09 2.97 -3.79
N MET A 126 2.21 3.97 -4.67
CA MET A 126 1.38 5.18 -4.64
C MET A 126 -0.10 4.88 -4.85
N ARG A 127 -0.46 3.90 -5.69
CA ARG A 127 -1.87 3.48 -5.86
C ARG A 127 -2.45 2.92 -4.56
N ASN A 128 -1.67 2.10 -3.85
CA ASN A 128 -2.08 1.56 -2.55
C ASN A 128 -2.16 2.64 -1.46
N ILE A 129 -1.28 3.65 -1.51
CA ILE A 129 -1.35 4.81 -0.61
C ILE A 129 -2.62 5.61 -0.85
N ALA A 130 -2.97 5.89 -2.12
CA ALA A 130 -4.20 6.61 -2.45
C ALA A 130 -5.45 5.92 -1.88
N GLY A 131 -5.56 4.59 -2.04
CA GLY A 131 -6.66 3.81 -1.45
C GLY A 131 -6.71 3.93 0.07
N ARG A 132 -5.57 3.79 0.76
CA ARG A 132 -5.51 3.95 2.22
C ARG A 132 -5.84 5.37 2.69
N LEU A 133 -5.47 6.40 1.95
CA LEU A 133 -5.84 7.79 2.28
C LEU A 133 -7.34 8.01 2.15
N ALA A 134 -7.98 7.42 1.13
CA ALA A 134 -9.43 7.47 0.99
C ALA A 134 -10.14 6.76 2.14
N GLU A 135 -9.70 5.54 2.50
CA GLU A 135 -10.20 4.80 3.66
C GLU A 135 -10.09 5.62 4.95
N ARG A 136 -8.92 6.21 5.21
CA ARG A 136 -8.67 7.10 6.35
C ARG A 136 -9.64 8.28 6.41
N LYS A 137 -9.88 8.94 5.27
CA LYS A 137 -10.82 10.07 5.18
C LYS A 137 -12.23 9.66 5.58
N VAL A 138 -12.70 8.49 5.12
CA VAL A 138 -14.00 7.93 5.50
C VAL A 138 -14.03 7.60 6.99
N THR A 139 -13.05 6.86 7.49
CA THR A 139 -12.94 6.48 8.92
C THR A 139 -12.97 7.70 9.83
N ARG A 140 -12.15 8.72 9.54
CA ARG A 140 -12.08 9.95 10.34
C ARG A 140 -13.41 10.72 10.31
N THR A 141 -14.08 10.76 9.16
CA THR A 141 -15.40 11.38 9.02
C THR A 141 -16.46 10.63 9.85
N LEU A 142 -16.45 9.30 9.86
CA LEU A 142 -17.35 8.50 10.69
C LEU A 142 -17.11 8.74 12.19
N ILE A 143 -15.85 8.71 12.63
CA ILE A 143 -15.48 9.01 14.02
C ILE A 143 -15.94 10.42 14.42
N ALA A 144 -15.77 11.41 13.55
CA ALA A 144 -16.22 12.78 13.81
C ALA A 144 -17.74 12.84 14.01
N ASN A 145 -18.52 12.16 13.15
CA ASN A 145 -19.98 12.10 13.29
C ASN A 145 -20.41 11.40 14.59
N LEU A 146 -19.79 10.27 14.94
CA LEU A 146 -20.06 9.58 16.20
C LEU A 146 -19.76 10.48 17.41
N SER A 147 -18.62 11.19 17.37
CA SER A 147 -18.21 12.13 18.41
C SER A 147 -19.18 13.31 18.57
N VAL A 148 -19.61 13.94 17.46
CA VAL A 148 -20.57 15.06 17.49
C VAL A 148 -21.92 14.61 18.04
N SER A 149 -22.35 13.40 17.71
CA SER A 149 -23.60 12.81 18.22
C SER A 149 -23.48 12.25 19.64
N GLY A 150 -22.31 12.35 20.29
CA GLY A 150 -22.08 11.82 21.63
C GLY A 150 -22.13 10.29 21.71
N ILE A 151 -21.97 9.59 20.58
CA ILE A 151 -22.03 8.13 20.49
C ILE A 151 -20.63 7.56 20.77
N PRO A 152 -20.45 6.77 21.84
CA PRO A 152 -19.21 6.05 22.07
C PRO A 152 -18.96 5.03 20.96
N PHE A 153 -17.69 4.82 20.63
CA PHE A 153 -17.27 3.85 19.63
C PHE A 153 -16.06 3.06 20.13
N SER A 154 -15.83 1.92 19.50
CA SER A 154 -14.57 1.19 19.57
C SER A 154 -14.02 0.96 18.17
N TRP A 155 -12.74 0.68 18.06
CA TRP A 155 -12.08 0.44 16.79
C TRP A 155 -11.24 -0.83 16.85
N LEU A 156 -11.19 -1.54 15.74
CA LEU A 156 -10.39 -2.74 15.58
C LEU A 156 -9.01 -2.33 15.09
N GLU A 157 -7.98 -2.55 15.88
CA GLU A 157 -6.60 -2.23 15.50
C GLU A 157 -6.07 -3.26 14.49
N LYS A 158 -5.47 -2.78 13.40
CA LYS A 158 -5.15 -3.59 12.22
C LYS A 158 -4.08 -4.66 12.46
N ASP A 159 -3.12 -4.41 13.36
CA ASP A 159 -1.95 -5.26 13.55
C ASP A 159 -2.20 -6.34 14.62
N THR A 160 -2.89 -5.99 15.69
CA THR A 160 -3.23 -6.85 16.84
C THR A 160 -4.60 -7.51 16.70
N LEU A 161 -5.48 -6.94 15.87
CA LEU A 161 -6.88 -7.34 15.73
C LEU A 161 -7.64 -7.32 17.06
N ALA A 162 -7.22 -6.44 17.97
CA ALA A 162 -7.91 -6.17 19.21
C ALA A 162 -8.90 -5.01 19.04
N TRP A 163 -10.07 -5.14 19.67
CA TRP A 163 -11.01 -4.04 19.81
C TRP A 163 -10.57 -3.12 20.95
N ILE A 164 -10.38 -1.83 20.63
CA ILE A 164 -9.90 -0.81 21.55
C ILE A 164 -11.00 0.25 21.70
N SER A 165 -11.22 0.73 22.93
CA SER A 165 -12.15 1.84 23.17
C SER A 165 -11.70 3.08 22.38
N GLY A 166 -12.66 3.74 21.73
CA GLY A 166 -12.39 4.93 20.92
C GLY A 166 -12.03 6.14 21.78
N ASP A 167 -10.97 6.83 21.41
CA ASP A 167 -10.65 8.17 21.92
C ASP A 167 -10.78 9.19 20.78
N LYS A 168 -11.82 10.02 20.84
CA LYS A 168 -12.07 11.06 19.83
C LYS A 168 -10.92 12.06 19.67
N ASN A 169 -10.08 12.23 20.70
CA ASN A 169 -8.96 13.17 20.69
C ASN A 169 -7.69 12.58 20.09
N ASN A 170 -7.64 11.27 19.86
CA ASN A 170 -6.51 10.64 19.19
C ASN A 170 -6.59 10.95 17.68
N SER A 171 -5.61 11.74 17.21
CA SER A 171 -5.49 12.21 15.82
C SER A 171 -5.12 11.12 14.82
N ASP A 172 -4.72 9.95 15.30
CA ASP A 172 -4.03 8.94 14.50
C ASP A 172 -4.78 7.59 14.44
N ILE A 173 -5.98 7.48 15.04
CA ILE A 173 -6.79 6.25 15.08
C ILE A 173 -6.95 5.64 13.67
N GLU A 174 -7.36 6.44 12.68
CA GLU A 174 -7.59 6.00 11.30
C GLU A 174 -6.32 5.46 10.62
N LEU A 175 -5.13 5.75 11.11
CA LEU A 175 -3.88 5.19 10.58
C LEU A 175 -3.74 3.69 10.88
N HIS A 176 -4.41 3.22 11.92
CA HIS A 176 -4.34 1.86 12.45
C HIS A 176 -5.69 1.12 12.49
N THR A 177 -6.77 1.75 12.07
CA THR A 177 -8.11 1.13 12.06
C THR A 177 -8.26 0.09 10.95
N ARG A 178 -8.79 -1.08 11.31
CA ARG A 178 -9.32 -2.11 10.40
C ARG A 178 -10.85 -2.25 10.48
N GLY A 179 -11.47 -1.66 11.50
CA GLY A 179 -12.91 -1.64 11.66
C GLY A 179 -13.38 -0.70 12.75
N LEU A 180 -14.65 -0.34 12.73
CA LEU A 180 -15.30 0.50 13.72
C LEU A 180 -16.50 -0.24 14.30
N HIS A 181 -16.79 0.02 15.56
CA HIS A 181 -17.99 -0.45 16.22
C HIS A 181 -18.64 0.68 17.00
N TRP A 182 -19.96 0.78 16.89
CA TRP A 182 -20.77 1.68 17.69
C TRP A 182 -22.16 1.09 17.91
N LYS A 183 -22.91 1.69 18.84
CA LYS A 183 -24.29 1.33 19.12
C LYS A 183 -25.20 2.48 18.70
N ASN A 184 -26.26 2.17 17.95
CA ASN A 184 -27.29 3.14 17.55
C ASN A 184 -28.67 2.53 17.74
N ASP A 185 -29.58 3.22 18.45
CA ASP A 185 -30.94 2.75 18.79
C ASP A 185 -30.98 1.30 19.28
N ASP A 186 -30.12 1.01 20.26
CA ASP A 186 -29.91 -0.31 20.84
C ASP A 186 -29.30 -1.41 19.95
N LYS A 187 -29.00 -1.10 18.69
CA LYS A 187 -28.38 -2.07 17.76
C LYS A 187 -26.89 -1.84 17.63
N ASN A 188 -26.13 -2.93 17.67
CA ASN A 188 -24.69 -2.90 17.47
C ASN A 188 -24.37 -2.86 15.97
N ARG A 189 -23.46 -1.98 15.58
CA ARG A 189 -23.02 -1.81 14.21
C ARG A 189 -21.52 -2.02 14.16
N VAL A 190 -21.07 -2.98 13.36
CA VAL A 190 -19.65 -3.26 13.16
C VAL A 190 -19.30 -3.06 11.69
N LEU A 191 -18.46 -2.06 11.41
CA LEU A 191 -17.89 -1.81 10.10
C LEU A 191 -16.51 -2.48 10.00
N ILE A 192 -16.28 -3.27 8.96
CA ILE A 192 -14.97 -3.89 8.66
C ILE A 192 -14.53 -3.45 7.26
N TYR A 193 -13.28 -3.02 7.14
CA TYR A 193 -12.67 -2.64 5.86
C TYR A 193 -12.05 -3.85 5.15
N ASN A 194 -12.11 -3.85 3.82
CA ASN A 194 -11.41 -4.79 2.91
C ASN A 194 -11.63 -6.27 3.28
N LEU A 195 -12.88 -6.69 3.47
CA LEU A 195 -13.23 -8.05 3.86
C LEU A 195 -13.46 -8.94 2.64
N THR A 196 -12.87 -10.14 2.61
CA THR A 196 -13.25 -11.17 1.64
C THR A 196 -14.59 -11.77 2.04
N VAL A 197 -15.62 -11.52 1.23
CA VAL A 197 -16.98 -12.02 1.47
C VAL A 197 -17.19 -13.30 0.66
N PRO A 198 -17.32 -14.49 1.30
CA PRO A 198 -17.25 -15.78 0.61
C PRO A 198 -18.29 -16.01 -0.49
N PHE A 199 -19.47 -15.38 -0.35
CA PHE A 199 -20.60 -15.54 -1.27
C PHE A 199 -20.67 -14.46 -2.37
N VAL A 200 -19.74 -13.50 -2.38
CA VAL A 200 -19.67 -12.49 -3.45
C VAL A 200 -18.75 -13.00 -4.55
N GLY A 201 -19.28 -13.19 -5.76
CA GLY A 201 -18.54 -13.76 -6.89
C GLY A 201 -18.30 -15.28 -6.75
N ASN A 202 -17.58 -15.86 -7.71
CA ASN A 202 -17.45 -17.31 -7.81
C ASN A 202 -16.51 -17.95 -6.77
N LYS A 203 -15.66 -17.16 -6.10
CA LYS A 203 -14.63 -17.66 -5.15
C LYS A 203 -14.46 -16.76 -3.90
N GLY A 204 -15.42 -15.89 -3.64
CA GLY A 204 -15.32 -14.84 -2.64
C GLY A 204 -14.45 -13.66 -3.11
N ASN A 205 -15.07 -12.50 -3.23
CA ASN A 205 -14.42 -11.26 -3.60
C ASN A 205 -14.15 -10.39 -2.37
N ASN A 206 -13.17 -9.50 -2.49
CA ASN A 206 -12.95 -8.47 -1.49
C ASN A 206 -14.02 -7.37 -1.64
N VAL A 207 -14.54 -6.91 -0.51
CA VAL A 207 -15.49 -5.80 -0.42
C VAL A 207 -14.88 -4.74 0.50
N ASP A 208 -14.78 -3.52 -0.01
CA ASP A 208 -14.08 -2.42 0.67
C ASP A 208 -14.70 -2.06 2.02
N LEU A 209 -16.04 -2.09 2.11
CA LEU A 209 -16.80 -1.74 3.30
C LEU A 209 -17.88 -2.79 3.59
N CYS A 210 -17.84 -3.42 4.76
CA CYS A 210 -18.87 -4.35 5.22
C CYS A 210 -19.43 -3.88 6.56
N LEU A 211 -20.73 -3.56 6.60
CA LEU A 211 -21.44 -3.17 7.82
C LEU A 211 -22.31 -4.33 8.32
N PHE A 212 -22.06 -4.77 9.56
CA PHE A 212 -22.72 -5.89 10.21
C PHE A 212 -23.64 -5.43 11.35
N ASP A 213 -24.77 -6.12 11.52
CA ASP A 213 -25.65 -5.99 12.68
C ASP A 213 -25.27 -7.06 13.72
N THR A 214 -24.20 -6.81 14.47
CA THR A 214 -23.64 -7.77 15.43
C THR A 214 -22.71 -7.09 16.42
N LEU A 215 -22.25 -7.85 17.41
CA LEU A 215 -21.24 -7.43 18.38
C LEU A 215 -19.81 -7.65 17.85
N PRO A 216 -18.84 -6.83 18.28
CA PRO A 216 -17.41 -6.96 17.92
C PRO A 216 -16.83 -8.36 18.05
N GLU A 217 -17.16 -9.07 19.12
CA GLU A 217 -16.68 -10.42 19.45
C GLU A 217 -17.13 -11.50 18.47
N ASN A 218 -18.21 -11.26 17.72
CA ASN A 218 -18.71 -12.20 16.72
C ASN A 218 -17.93 -12.10 15.40
N ILE A 219 -17.10 -11.08 15.22
CA ILE A 219 -16.24 -10.92 14.05
C ILE A 219 -14.91 -11.63 14.28
N ILE A 220 -14.79 -12.85 13.73
CA ILE A 220 -13.57 -13.65 13.78
C ILE A 220 -12.81 -13.47 12.45
N LEU A 221 -11.74 -12.69 12.48
CA LEU A 221 -10.85 -12.51 11.32
C LEU A 221 -9.67 -13.49 11.39
N LYS A 222 -9.25 -14.04 10.24
CA LYS A 222 -8.04 -14.87 10.17
C LYS A 222 -6.85 -14.10 10.74
N GLY A 223 -6.22 -14.65 11.78
CA GLY A 223 -5.09 -14.04 12.50
C GLY A 223 -5.45 -13.39 13.84
N SER A 224 -6.73 -13.35 14.24
CA SER A 224 -7.08 -12.90 15.60
C SER A 224 -6.54 -13.88 16.64
N LYS A 225 -5.80 -13.39 17.64
CA LYS A 225 -5.47 -14.18 18.82
C LYS A 225 -6.75 -14.33 19.63
N THR A 226 -7.41 -15.48 19.54
CA THR A 226 -8.44 -15.86 20.52
C THR A 226 -7.78 -15.87 21.90
N LYS A 227 -8.27 -15.03 22.81
CA LYS A 227 -8.04 -15.26 24.25
C LYS A 227 -8.72 -16.58 24.58
N GLU A 228 -7.95 -17.66 24.64
CA GLU A 228 -8.38 -18.84 25.37
C GLU A 228 -8.52 -18.40 26.84
N SER A 229 -9.77 -18.33 27.30
CA SER A 229 -10.08 -18.17 28.71
C SER A 229 -9.61 -19.42 29.46
N VAL A 230 -8.76 -19.20 30.47
CA VAL A 230 -8.38 -20.18 31.50
C VAL A 230 -9.61 -20.66 32.26
#